data_AF-A0AAU5Y240-F1
#
_entry.id   AF-A0AAU5Y240-F1
#
_cell.length_a   1.000
_cell.length_b   1.000
_cell.length_c   1.000
_cell.angle_alpha   90.00
_cell.angle_beta   90.00
_cell.angle_gamma   90.00
#
_symmetry.space_group_name_H-M   'P 1'
#
loop_
_entity.id
_entity.type
_entity.pdbx_description
1 polymer ?
#
loop_
_entity_poly.entity_id
_entity_poly.type
_entity_poly.pdbx_seq_one_letter_code
_entity_poly.pdbx_strand_id
1 'polypeptide(L)'
;MSDGRDELTSTMRRLHEWALGVQRISDPRITGPIKESFIKVVAMFENAIQVVALEPEKLRVELNSTRALVAESQRKLAAAVSERIQEVDTRLDKTGKAWKELFDEQSSSVDKNFAVLRQEMTSVAKNAESAQRQCVVLKRQISMIQAPGMRAEIDDWAVGQAALGGLVAEGREAAHQLRRMTDTQEPAARIKQYRDEDAAYQRHVCEAVTAARQLTTVDPTTSRRALAQLLERWAGNRKEATRLAQVLPHVKADARRAQDDLDTASQKRAELQHRAERGEQAERDLYQNIDAYLYPVLDGGKVLPLWLDLALGCGIAGRDWPDWLDTAIRLIRYRIVYRVPPGCDALGPRPTVEGRQTTEYDQLRADCAAYRL
;
A
#
# COMPACT_ATOMS: atom_id res chain seq x y z
N MET A 1 4.46 -82.32 24.60
CA MET A 1 5.90 -82.09 24.37
C MET A 1 6.25 -81.78 22.90
N SER A 2 5.29 -81.34 22.07
CA SER A 2 5.56 -80.80 20.73
C SER A 2 5.87 -79.30 20.74
N ASP A 3 5.27 -78.52 21.66
CA ASP A 3 5.44 -77.05 21.73
C ASP A 3 6.89 -76.58 21.92
N GLY A 4 7.68 -77.25 22.76
CA GLY A 4 9.07 -76.83 23.03
C GLY A 4 10.02 -77.04 21.85
N ARG A 5 9.72 -78.00 20.96
CA ARG A 5 10.50 -78.19 19.72
C ARG A 5 10.17 -77.11 18.70
N ASP A 6 8.92 -76.70 18.61
CA ASP A 6 8.49 -75.65 17.68
C ASP A 6 9.02 -74.28 18.11
N GLU A 7 9.08 -74.00 19.42
CA GLU A 7 9.66 -72.76 19.96
C GLU A 7 11.18 -72.71 19.79
N LEU A 8 11.90 -73.82 20.02
CA LEU A 8 13.34 -73.89 19.80
C LEU A 8 13.67 -73.76 18.30
N THR A 9 12.88 -74.40 17.43
CA THR A 9 13.06 -74.33 15.97
C THR A 9 12.73 -72.94 15.43
N SER A 10 11.70 -72.28 15.98
CA SER A 10 11.37 -70.86 15.69
C SER A 10 12.49 -69.92 16.13
N THR A 11 13.06 -70.13 17.32
CA THR A 11 14.14 -69.29 17.85
C THR A 11 15.44 -69.50 17.07
N MET A 12 15.78 -70.75 16.72
CA MET A 12 16.91 -71.09 15.86
C MET A 12 16.74 -70.50 14.45
N ARG A 13 15.53 -70.53 13.89
CA ARG A 13 15.23 -69.91 12.58
C ARG A 13 15.41 -68.40 12.62
N ARG A 14 14.91 -67.72 13.65
CA ARG A 14 15.10 -66.26 13.83
C ARG A 14 16.56 -65.89 14.05
N LEU A 15 17.32 -66.69 14.79
CA LEU A 15 18.77 -66.49 14.97
C LEU A 15 19.53 -66.72 13.67
N HIS A 16 19.16 -67.72 12.86
CA HIS A 16 19.75 -67.96 11.55
C HIS A 16 19.40 -66.85 10.55
N GLU A 17 18.15 -66.39 10.52
CA GLU A 17 17.71 -65.25 9.71
C GLU A 17 18.39 -63.94 10.15
N TRP A 18 18.58 -63.73 11.45
CA TRP A 18 19.35 -62.60 11.97
C TRP A 18 20.84 -62.69 11.60
N ALA A 19 21.45 -63.87 11.74
CA ALA A 19 22.85 -64.11 11.33
C ALA A 19 23.04 -63.88 9.82
N LEU A 20 22.11 -64.35 8.98
CA LEU A 20 22.10 -64.09 7.53
C LEU A 20 21.86 -62.61 7.20
N GLY A 21 20.99 -61.94 7.96
CA GLY A 21 20.75 -60.50 7.86
C GLY A 21 22.01 -59.69 8.18
N VAL A 22 22.80 -60.12 9.18
CA VAL A 22 24.05 -59.46 9.56
C VAL A 22 25.21 -59.83 8.63
N GLN A 23 25.24 -61.04 8.06
CA GLN A 23 26.21 -61.41 7.02
C GLN A 23 26.07 -60.51 5.78
N ARG A 24 24.85 -60.06 5.46
CA ARG A 24 24.56 -59.07 4.40
C ARG A 24 25.00 -57.63 4.77
N ILE A 25 25.30 -57.35 6.04
CA ILE A 25 25.86 -56.07 6.53
C ILE A 25 27.40 -56.13 6.62
N SER A 26 28.04 -57.17 6.05
CA SER A 26 29.51 -57.23 5.94
C SER A 26 30.03 -56.25 4.88
N ASP A 27 29.97 -54.96 5.19
CA ASP A 27 30.71 -53.92 4.47
C ASP A 27 32.22 -54.22 4.61
N PRO A 28 32.99 -54.32 3.50
CA PRO A 28 34.42 -54.59 3.53
C PRO A 28 35.26 -53.55 4.30
N ARG A 29 34.65 -52.42 4.72
CA ARG A 29 35.31 -51.38 5.53
C ARG A 29 35.21 -51.58 7.04
N ILE A 30 34.47 -52.59 7.53
CA ILE A 30 34.50 -52.98 8.95
C ILE A 30 35.75 -53.82 9.17
N THR A 31 36.89 -53.14 9.33
CA THR A 31 38.20 -53.73 9.60
C THR A 31 38.61 -53.51 11.05
N GLY A 32 39.10 -54.56 11.69
CA GLY A 32 39.70 -54.50 13.03
C GLY A 32 38.91 -55.24 14.11
N PRO A 33 39.11 -54.88 15.40
CA PRO A 33 38.76 -55.71 16.56
C PRO A 33 37.27 -56.06 16.66
N ILE A 34 36.39 -55.23 16.08
CA ILE A 34 34.94 -55.47 16.07
C ILE A 34 34.57 -56.70 15.22
N LYS A 35 35.24 -56.90 14.08
CA LYS A 35 35.02 -58.08 13.22
C LYS A 35 35.52 -59.35 13.90
N GLU A 36 36.66 -59.29 14.58
CA GLU A 36 37.19 -60.40 15.38
C GLU A 36 36.30 -60.75 16.57
N SER A 37 35.79 -59.75 17.30
CA SER A 37 34.83 -59.97 18.39
C SER A 37 33.54 -60.61 17.88
N PHE A 38 33.03 -60.18 16.72
CA PHE A 38 31.82 -60.74 16.14
C PHE A 38 31.99 -62.20 15.67
N ILE A 39 33.12 -62.50 15.00
CA ILE A 39 33.47 -63.87 14.60
C ILE A 39 33.59 -64.78 15.83
N LYS A 40 34.21 -64.30 16.92
CA LYS A 40 34.28 -65.05 18.19
C LYS A 40 32.91 -65.34 18.80
N VAL A 41 31.97 -64.38 18.76
CA VAL A 41 30.61 -64.57 19.26
C VAL A 41 29.87 -65.64 18.44
N VAL A 42 29.98 -65.60 17.11
CA VAL A 42 29.37 -66.62 16.23
C VAL A 42 29.96 -68.01 16.52
N ALA A 43 31.28 -68.12 16.65
CA ALA A 43 31.94 -69.39 16.97
C ALA A 43 31.56 -69.92 18.36
N MET A 44 31.36 -69.05 19.36
CA MET A 44 30.84 -69.48 20.68
C MET A 44 29.39 -69.98 20.60
N PHE A 45 28.55 -69.37 19.77
CA PHE A 45 27.18 -69.85 19.54
C PHE A 45 27.16 -71.24 18.85
N GLU A 46 28.04 -71.47 17.87
CA GLU A 46 28.17 -72.79 17.22
C GLU A 46 28.63 -73.87 18.21
N ASN A 47 29.58 -73.55 19.10
CA ASN A 47 30.02 -74.45 20.16
C ASN A 47 28.90 -74.72 21.19
N ALA A 48 28.18 -73.68 21.60
CA ALA A 48 27.05 -73.82 22.53
C ALA A 48 25.95 -74.73 21.96
N ILE A 49 25.70 -74.67 20.64
CA ILE A 49 24.75 -75.57 19.95
C ILE A 49 25.20 -77.03 19.98
N GLN A 50 26.51 -77.32 19.91
CA GLN A 50 27.02 -78.69 20.06
C GLN A 50 26.93 -79.23 21.50
N VAL A 51 27.00 -78.36 22.52
CA VAL A 51 26.92 -78.74 23.94
C VAL A 51 25.47 -78.95 24.43
N VAL A 52 24.46 -78.47 23.69
CA VAL A 52 23.01 -78.65 23.96
C VAL A 52 22.56 -80.10 24.07
N ALA A 53 23.40 -81.07 23.70
CA ALA A 53 23.11 -82.49 23.93
C ALA A 53 23.26 -82.96 25.40
N LEU A 54 23.93 -82.23 26.32
CA LEU A 54 24.34 -82.87 27.59
C LEU A 54 24.19 -82.12 28.93
N GLU A 55 24.01 -80.80 29.08
CA GLU A 55 23.89 -80.22 30.45
C GLU A 55 23.25 -78.79 30.46
N PRO A 56 21.97 -78.63 30.87
CA PRO A 56 21.25 -77.35 30.78
C PRO A 56 21.73 -76.24 31.74
N GLU A 57 22.37 -76.58 32.86
CA GLU A 57 22.84 -75.59 33.84
C GLU A 57 24.13 -74.87 33.39
N LYS A 58 25.09 -75.59 32.77
CA LYS A 58 26.30 -74.96 32.20
C LYS A 58 25.95 -73.96 31.09
N LEU A 59 24.96 -74.29 30.27
CA LEU A 59 24.44 -73.40 29.23
C LEU A 59 23.90 -72.09 29.80
N ARG A 60 23.28 -72.12 30.98
CA ARG A 60 22.71 -70.91 31.59
C ARG A 60 23.81 -69.94 32.04
N VAL A 61 24.92 -70.47 32.55
CA VAL A 61 26.10 -69.66 32.94
C VAL A 61 26.83 -69.11 31.72
N GLU A 62 27.06 -69.91 30.69
CA GLU A 62 27.68 -69.44 29.44
C GLU A 62 26.79 -68.44 28.68
N LEU A 63 25.48 -68.65 28.67
CA LEU A 63 24.52 -67.70 28.07
C LEU A 63 24.54 -66.35 28.80
N ASN A 64 24.67 -66.35 30.12
CA ASN A 64 24.76 -65.10 30.89
C ASN A 64 26.10 -64.39 30.68
N SER A 65 27.21 -65.15 30.59
CA SER A 65 28.53 -64.61 30.27
C SER A 65 28.57 -63.99 28.86
N THR A 66 28.05 -64.71 27.86
CA THR A 66 27.95 -64.21 26.48
C THR A 66 27.02 -62.99 26.38
N ARG A 67 25.89 -62.96 27.09
CA ARG A 67 25.04 -61.77 27.18
C ARG A 67 25.76 -60.56 27.77
N ALA A 68 26.55 -60.74 28.83
CA ALA A 68 27.34 -59.67 29.42
C ALA A 68 28.40 -59.13 28.44
N LEU A 69 29.07 -60.04 27.71
CA LEU A 69 30.10 -59.69 26.72
C LEU A 69 29.50 -58.99 25.49
N VAL A 70 28.31 -59.40 25.07
CA VAL A 70 27.53 -58.71 24.02
C VAL A 70 27.11 -57.33 24.49
N ALA A 71 26.62 -57.18 25.73
CA ALA A 71 26.25 -55.88 26.28
C ALA A 71 27.45 -54.93 26.40
N GLU A 72 28.62 -55.43 26.79
CA GLU A 72 29.85 -54.64 26.85
C GLU A 72 30.32 -54.24 25.44
N SER A 73 30.27 -55.17 24.48
CA SER A 73 30.62 -54.90 23.09
C SER A 73 29.67 -53.88 22.46
N GLN A 74 28.37 -53.96 22.76
CA GLN A 74 27.37 -52.98 22.33
C GLN A 74 27.63 -51.60 22.93
N ARG A 75 28.03 -51.50 24.21
CA ARG A 75 28.40 -50.21 24.83
C ARG A 75 29.65 -49.60 24.19
N LYS A 76 30.69 -50.41 23.94
CA LYS A 76 31.91 -49.94 23.27
C LYS A 76 31.63 -49.50 21.83
N LEU A 77 30.79 -50.25 21.11
CA LEU A 77 30.36 -49.87 19.77
C LEU A 77 29.56 -48.56 19.79
N ALA A 78 28.60 -48.42 20.72
CA ALA A 78 27.82 -47.19 20.85
C ALA A 78 28.68 -45.97 21.19
N ALA A 79 29.68 -46.12 22.06
CA ALA A 79 30.63 -45.07 22.38
C ALA A 79 31.48 -44.66 21.16
N ALA A 80 32.03 -45.64 20.42
CA ALA A 80 32.82 -45.39 19.22
C ALA A 80 31.99 -44.75 18.09
N VAL A 81 30.73 -45.16 17.94
CA VAL A 81 29.81 -44.54 16.97
C VAL A 81 29.49 -43.10 17.37
N SER A 82 29.25 -42.83 18.66
CA SER A 82 28.99 -41.48 19.17
C SER A 82 30.18 -40.53 18.95
N GLU A 83 31.40 -40.99 19.24
CA GLU A 83 32.63 -40.23 18.99
C GLU A 83 32.80 -39.92 17.49
N ARG A 84 32.52 -40.91 16.63
CA ARG A 84 32.62 -40.71 15.18
C ARG A 84 31.56 -39.74 14.64
N ILE A 85 30.35 -39.75 15.20
CA ILE A 85 29.31 -38.77 14.86
C ILE A 85 29.77 -37.35 15.26
N GLN A 86 30.31 -37.18 16.47
CA GLN A 86 30.84 -35.88 16.91
C GLN A 86 31.98 -35.37 16.02
N GLU A 87 32.89 -36.25 15.59
CA GLU A 87 33.94 -35.89 14.64
C GLU A 87 33.37 -35.45 13.28
N VAL A 88 32.36 -36.15 12.77
CA VAL A 88 31.68 -35.78 11.52
C VAL A 88 30.95 -34.43 11.68
N ASP A 89 30.26 -34.20 12.78
CA ASP A 89 29.55 -32.95 13.04
C ASP A 89 30.52 -31.75 13.12
N THR A 90 31.64 -31.91 13.82
CA THR A 90 32.65 -30.83 13.89
C THR A 90 33.30 -30.56 12.54
N ARG A 91 33.47 -31.57 11.68
CA ARG A 91 33.95 -31.39 10.31
C ARG A 91 32.91 -30.68 9.45
N LEU A 92 31.64 -31.04 9.57
CA LEU A 92 30.53 -30.39 8.85
C LEU A 92 30.34 -28.93 9.28
N ASP A 93 30.51 -28.61 10.57
CA ASP A 93 30.45 -27.22 11.05
C ASP A 93 31.62 -26.38 10.50
N LYS A 94 32.84 -26.93 10.50
CA LYS A 94 34.02 -26.26 9.92
C LYS A 94 33.88 -26.04 8.42
N THR A 95 33.42 -27.04 7.67
CA THR A 95 33.19 -26.87 6.23
C THR A 95 32.03 -25.90 5.98
N GLY A 96 30.96 -25.96 6.76
CA GLY A 96 29.84 -25.02 6.68
C GLY A 96 30.26 -23.56 6.87
N LYS A 97 31.14 -23.28 7.84
CA LYS A 97 31.71 -21.94 8.07
C LYS A 97 32.59 -21.48 6.91
N ALA A 98 33.49 -22.33 6.41
CA ALA A 98 34.35 -21.99 5.28
C ALA A 98 33.54 -21.72 3.99
N TRP A 99 32.49 -22.51 3.73
CA TRP A 99 31.57 -22.27 2.61
C TRP A 99 30.83 -20.94 2.75
N LYS A 100 30.41 -20.60 3.98
CA LYS A 100 29.74 -19.33 4.26
C LYS A 100 30.66 -18.13 4.02
N GLU A 101 31.90 -18.18 4.50
CA GLU A 101 32.89 -17.12 4.28
C GLU A 101 33.21 -16.92 2.80
N LEU A 102 33.41 -18.01 2.03
CA LEU A 102 33.61 -17.95 0.58
C LEU A 102 32.39 -17.37 -0.16
N PHE A 103 31.19 -17.75 0.27
CA PHE A 103 29.95 -17.24 -0.32
C PHE A 103 29.75 -15.75 -0.01
N ASP A 104 30.02 -15.33 1.23
CA ASP A 104 29.93 -13.93 1.65
C ASP A 104 30.98 -13.07 0.91
N GLU A 105 32.19 -13.58 0.68
CA GLU A 105 33.25 -12.91 -0.08
C GLU A 105 32.89 -12.79 -1.58
N GLN A 106 32.38 -13.87 -2.19
CA GLN A 106 31.87 -13.83 -3.56
C GLN A 106 30.67 -12.89 -3.70
N SER A 107 29.71 -12.93 -2.77
CA SER A 107 28.55 -12.03 -2.78
C SER A 107 28.98 -10.58 -2.67
N SER A 108 29.90 -10.26 -1.75
CA SER A 108 30.45 -8.91 -1.57
C SER A 108 31.19 -8.40 -2.83
N SER A 109 31.94 -9.28 -3.50
CA SER A 109 32.60 -8.96 -4.78
C SER A 109 31.59 -8.70 -5.90
N VAL A 110 30.56 -9.54 -5.99
CA VAL A 110 29.47 -9.39 -6.96
C VAL A 110 28.69 -8.10 -6.72
N ASP A 111 28.36 -7.77 -5.46
CA ASP A 111 27.65 -6.54 -5.10
C ASP A 111 28.47 -5.28 -5.44
N LYS A 112 29.79 -5.30 -5.19
CA LYS A 112 30.69 -4.21 -5.60
C LYS A 112 30.73 -4.04 -7.11
N ASN A 113 30.82 -5.13 -7.86
CA ASN A 113 30.81 -5.09 -9.33
C ASN A 113 29.46 -4.57 -9.86
N PHE A 114 28.34 -4.98 -9.27
CA PHE A 114 27.02 -4.43 -9.60
C PHE A 114 26.90 -2.95 -9.28
N ALA A 115 27.50 -2.46 -8.19
CA ALA A 115 27.50 -1.04 -7.85
C ALA A 115 28.30 -0.23 -8.88
N VAL A 116 29.48 -0.70 -9.31
CA VAL A 116 30.28 -0.07 -10.37
C VAL A 116 29.52 -0.06 -11.70
N LEU A 117 28.94 -1.21 -12.10
CA LEU A 117 28.14 -1.30 -13.32
C LEU A 117 26.92 -0.37 -13.29
N ARG A 118 26.25 -0.20 -12.14
CA ARG A 118 25.17 0.80 -12.00
C ARG A 118 25.69 2.22 -12.16
N GLN A 119 26.86 2.54 -11.61
CA GLN A 119 27.47 3.85 -11.76
C GLN A 119 27.86 4.13 -13.23
N GLU A 120 28.40 3.14 -13.94
CA GLU A 120 28.70 3.24 -15.37
C GLU A 120 27.42 3.32 -16.22
N MET A 121 26.40 2.51 -15.93
CA MET A 121 25.11 2.61 -16.63
C MET A 121 24.46 3.98 -16.43
N THR A 122 24.52 4.56 -15.23
CA THR A 122 24.00 5.91 -14.98
C THR A 122 24.82 7.00 -15.66
N SER A 123 26.13 6.84 -15.82
CA SER A 123 26.96 7.79 -16.59
C SER A 123 26.71 7.69 -18.09
N VAL A 124 26.59 6.46 -18.63
CA VAL A 124 26.22 6.21 -20.02
C VAL A 124 24.84 6.75 -20.33
N ALA A 125 23.85 6.56 -19.44
CA ALA A 125 22.51 7.12 -19.58
C ALA A 125 22.55 8.66 -19.65
N LYS A 126 23.30 9.32 -18.76
CA LYS A 126 23.48 10.79 -18.79
C LYS A 126 24.14 11.27 -20.09
N ASN A 127 25.14 10.54 -20.57
CA ASN A 127 25.84 10.86 -21.82
C ASN A 127 24.93 10.68 -23.04
N ALA A 128 24.13 9.62 -23.07
CA ALA A 128 23.13 9.37 -24.11
C ALA A 128 22.07 10.48 -24.13
N GLU A 129 21.53 10.87 -22.97
CA GLU A 129 20.62 12.01 -22.86
C GLU A 129 21.27 13.30 -23.39
N SER A 130 22.54 13.57 -23.04
CA SER A 130 23.25 14.75 -23.53
C SER A 130 23.44 14.73 -25.06
N ALA A 131 23.82 13.58 -25.63
CA ALA A 131 24.00 13.42 -27.08
C ALA A 131 22.67 13.59 -27.83
N GLN A 132 21.57 13.04 -27.29
CA GLN A 132 20.23 13.22 -27.84
C GLN A 132 19.83 14.71 -27.86
N ARG A 133 20.06 15.45 -26.76
CA ARG A 133 19.81 16.90 -26.72
C ARG A 133 20.61 17.65 -27.78
N GLN A 134 21.88 17.27 -27.99
CA GLN A 134 22.71 17.88 -29.04
C GLN A 134 22.19 17.57 -30.44
N CYS A 135 21.74 16.35 -30.71
CA CYS A 135 21.12 15.98 -31.99
C CYS A 135 19.83 16.78 -32.24
N VAL A 136 18.99 16.98 -31.22
CA VAL A 136 17.79 17.83 -31.33
C VAL A 136 18.16 19.27 -31.66
N VAL A 137 19.16 19.83 -30.97
CA VAL A 137 19.66 21.19 -31.24
C VAL A 137 20.22 21.31 -32.67
N LEU A 138 21.02 20.35 -33.13
CA LEU A 138 21.59 20.34 -34.47
C LEU A 138 20.52 20.20 -35.55
N LYS A 139 19.56 19.28 -35.39
CA LYS A 139 18.42 19.14 -36.30
C LYS A 139 17.64 20.45 -36.41
N ARG A 140 17.41 21.12 -35.28
CA ARG A 140 16.75 22.43 -35.22
C ARG A 140 17.55 23.52 -35.94
N GLN A 141 18.87 23.58 -35.73
CA GLN A 141 19.75 24.52 -36.43
C GLN A 141 19.73 24.30 -37.95
N ILE A 142 19.77 23.04 -38.40
CA ILE A 142 19.64 22.69 -39.82
C ILE A 142 18.29 23.17 -40.38
N SER A 143 17.18 22.91 -39.69
CA SER A 143 15.85 23.36 -40.10
C SER A 143 15.74 24.90 -40.15
N MET A 144 16.36 25.61 -39.20
CA MET A 144 16.38 27.08 -39.17
C MET A 144 17.22 27.69 -40.30
N ILE A 145 18.32 27.03 -40.70
CA ILE A 145 19.16 27.46 -41.82
C ILE A 145 18.44 27.23 -43.16
N GLN A 146 17.71 26.10 -43.30
CA GLN A 146 17.01 25.74 -44.52
C GLN A 146 15.78 26.62 -44.80
N ALA A 147 15.13 27.16 -43.77
CA ALA A 147 13.94 28.01 -43.92
C ALA A 147 13.87 29.12 -42.86
N PRO A 148 14.64 30.21 -43.02
CA PRO A 148 14.60 31.36 -42.11
C PRO A 148 13.21 32.02 -42.16
N GLY A 149 12.40 31.81 -41.11
CA GLY A 149 11.01 32.27 -41.01
C GLY A 149 10.02 31.21 -40.53
N MET A 150 10.42 29.93 -40.49
CA MET A 150 9.55 28.81 -40.07
C MET A 150 9.42 28.63 -38.55
N ARG A 151 9.82 29.60 -37.70
CA ARG A 151 9.76 29.40 -36.24
C ARG A 151 8.34 29.57 -35.72
N ALA A 152 7.88 28.61 -34.90
CA ALA A 152 6.65 28.77 -34.14
C ALA A 152 6.90 29.64 -32.90
N GLU A 153 6.13 30.71 -32.76
CA GLU A 153 6.09 31.54 -31.55
C GLU A 153 5.05 30.94 -30.60
N ILE A 154 5.49 30.03 -29.73
CA ILE A 154 4.65 29.37 -28.69
C ILE A 154 4.99 29.92 -27.29
N ASP A 155 6.01 30.79 -27.17
CA ASP A 155 6.34 31.44 -25.90
C ASP A 155 5.73 32.85 -25.80
N ASP A 156 5.32 33.43 -26.92
CA ASP A 156 4.74 34.77 -27.01
C ASP A 156 3.24 34.67 -27.31
N TRP A 157 2.49 34.12 -26.36
CA TRP A 157 1.04 34.04 -26.48
C TRP A 157 0.45 35.44 -26.33
N ALA A 158 -0.47 35.79 -27.22
CA ALA A 158 -1.21 37.05 -27.15
C ALA A 158 -1.80 37.26 -25.74
N VAL A 159 -1.90 38.53 -25.31
CA VAL A 159 -2.39 38.96 -23.99
C VAL A 159 -3.68 38.24 -23.56
N GLY A 160 -4.55 37.87 -24.51
CA GLY A 160 -5.77 37.09 -24.25
C GLY A 160 -5.54 35.72 -23.62
N GLN A 161 -4.50 34.97 -24.01
CA GLN A 161 -4.26 33.64 -23.44
C GLN A 161 -3.65 33.68 -22.03
N ALA A 162 -2.81 34.68 -21.74
CA ALA A 162 -2.31 34.89 -20.39
C ALA A 162 -3.46 35.25 -19.41
N ALA A 163 -4.45 36.01 -19.89
CA ALA A 163 -5.68 36.29 -19.13
C ALA A 163 -6.50 35.02 -18.88
N LEU A 164 -6.66 34.15 -19.89
CA LEU A 164 -7.30 32.84 -19.72
C LEU A 164 -6.57 31.98 -18.69
N GLY A 165 -5.23 31.92 -18.74
CA GLY A 165 -4.43 31.22 -17.72
C GLY A 165 -4.69 31.70 -16.29
N GLY A 166 -4.84 33.02 -16.12
CA GLY A 166 -5.23 33.62 -14.84
C GLY A 166 -6.62 33.16 -14.37
N LEU A 167 -7.62 33.18 -15.26
CA LEU A 167 -8.98 32.71 -14.95
C LEU A 167 -9.03 31.22 -14.60
N VAL A 168 -8.22 30.39 -15.27
CA VAL A 168 -8.09 28.97 -14.94
C VAL A 168 -7.54 28.80 -13.53
N ALA A 169 -6.46 29.51 -13.17
CA ALA A 169 -5.88 29.45 -11.84
C ALA A 169 -6.89 29.89 -10.76
N GLU A 170 -7.61 31.00 -10.99
CA GLU A 170 -8.64 31.52 -10.09
C GLU A 170 -9.80 30.53 -9.89
N GLY A 171 -10.32 29.94 -10.97
CA GLY A 171 -11.43 29.00 -10.87
C GLY A 171 -11.03 27.68 -10.21
N ARG A 172 -9.80 27.20 -10.44
CA ARG A 172 -9.27 26.02 -9.75
C ARG A 172 -9.14 26.25 -8.25
N GLU A 173 -8.69 27.42 -7.82
CA GLU A 173 -8.64 27.80 -6.41
C GLU A 173 -10.06 27.92 -5.82
N ALA A 174 -11.00 28.53 -6.55
CA ALA A 174 -12.39 28.62 -6.11
C ALA A 174 -13.04 27.23 -5.94
N ALA A 175 -12.80 26.31 -6.87
CA ALA A 175 -13.27 24.92 -6.78
C ALA A 175 -12.67 24.19 -5.58
N HIS A 176 -11.41 24.46 -5.25
CA HIS A 176 -10.76 23.89 -4.07
C HIS A 176 -11.35 24.46 -2.77
N GLN A 177 -11.62 25.77 -2.72
CA GLN A 177 -12.30 26.39 -1.58
C GLN A 177 -13.72 25.84 -1.39
N LEU A 178 -14.49 25.64 -2.46
CA LEU A 178 -15.82 25.01 -2.40
C LEU A 178 -15.79 23.63 -1.75
N ARG A 179 -14.78 22.80 -2.06
CA ARG A 179 -14.62 21.48 -1.45
C ARG A 179 -14.29 21.55 0.05
N ARG A 180 -13.65 22.63 0.48
CA ARG A 180 -13.28 22.87 1.89
C ARG A 180 -14.37 23.58 2.69
N MET A 181 -15.39 24.14 2.05
CA MET A 181 -16.50 24.76 2.78
C MET A 181 -17.22 23.69 3.59
N THR A 182 -17.15 23.84 4.92
CA THR A 182 -17.68 22.91 5.92
C THR A 182 -19.20 22.76 5.86
N ASP A 183 -19.67 21.67 6.45
CA ASP A 183 -21.05 21.22 6.45
C ASP A 183 -22.03 22.23 7.09
N THR A 184 -23.13 22.51 6.40
CA THR A 184 -24.21 23.42 6.82
C THR A 184 -25.09 22.84 7.93
N GLN A 185 -24.76 21.66 8.44
CA GLN A 185 -25.54 20.93 9.44
C GLN A 185 -25.64 21.63 10.79
N GLU A 186 -24.56 22.24 11.28
CA GLU A 186 -24.54 22.86 12.60
C GLU A 186 -25.46 24.11 12.68
N PRO A 187 -25.38 25.08 11.75
CA PRO A 187 -26.34 26.19 11.74
C PRO A 187 -27.79 25.72 11.53
N ALA A 188 -28.01 24.73 10.66
CA ALA A 188 -29.34 24.17 10.42
C ALA A 188 -29.95 23.53 11.69
N ALA A 189 -29.12 22.86 12.50
CA ALA A 189 -29.54 22.28 13.77
C ALA A 189 -29.99 23.36 14.78
N ARG A 190 -29.27 24.48 14.86
CA ARG A 190 -29.65 25.61 15.75
C ARG A 190 -30.98 26.25 15.33
N ILE A 191 -31.22 26.42 14.03
CA ILE A 191 -32.50 26.93 13.51
C ILE A 191 -33.64 25.95 13.82
N LYS A 192 -33.38 24.64 13.66
CA LYS A 192 -34.36 23.61 14.00
C LYS A 192 -34.68 23.61 15.48
N GLN A 193 -33.68 23.71 16.36
CA GLN A 193 -33.88 23.79 17.80
C GLN A 193 -34.81 24.93 18.19
N TYR A 194 -34.62 26.13 17.62
CA TYR A 194 -35.54 27.25 17.84
C TYR A 194 -36.98 26.93 17.44
N ARG A 195 -37.18 26.33 16.27
CA ARG A 195 -38.52 25.95 15.79
C ARG A 195 -39.18 24.91 16.71
N ASP A 196 -38.41 23.93 17.18
CA ASP A 196 -38.91 22.88 18.07
C ASP A 196 -39.30 23.46 19.44
N GLU A 197 -38.49 24.38 19.99
CA GLU A 197 -38.77 25.06 21.26
C GLU A 197 -39.95 26.04 21.17
N ASP A 198 -40.08 26.80 20.08
CA ASP A 198 -41.22 27.70 19.85
C ASP A 198 -42.52 26.91 19.69
N ALA A 199 -42.50 25.81 18.92
CA ALA A 199 -43.65 24.92 18.79
C ALA A 199 -44.03 24.24 20.12
N ALA A 200 -43.05 23.87 20.95
CA ALA A 200 -43.31 23.38 22.30
C ALA A 200 -43.98 24.44 23.18
N TYR A 201 -43.49 25.69 23.14
CA TYR A 201 -44.06 26.80 23.88
C TYR A 201 -45.53 27.04 23.50
N GLN A 202 -45.83 27.13 22.20
CA GLN A 202 -47.19 27.34 21.71
C GLN A 202 -48.14 26.20 22.13
N ARG A 203 -47.67 24.94 22.10
CA ARG A 203 -48.44 23.78 22.58
C ARG A 203 -48.78 23.91 24.06
N HIS A 204 -47.79 24.18 24.91
CA HIS A 204 -48.03 24.31 26.36
C HIS A 204 -48.93 25.51 26.70
N VAL A 205 -48.82 26.63 25.99
CA VAL A 205 -49.74 27.76 26.15
C VAL A 205 -51.17 27.36 25.77
N CYS A 206 -51.36 26.70 24.62
CA CYS A 206 -52.67 26.26 24.16
C CYS A 206 -53.32 25.25 25.12
N GLU A 207 -52.56 24.28 25.61
CA GLU A 207 -53.03 23.29 26.59
C GLU A 207 -53.37 23.92 27.94
N ALA A 208 -52.55 24.86 28.43
CA ALA A 208 -52.85 25.61 29.65
C ALA A 208 -54.15 26.42 29.51
N VAL A 209 -54.36 27.10 28.39
CA VAL A 209 -55.60 27.86 28.13
C VAL A 209 -56.79 26.93 28.03
N THR A 210 -56.64 25.76 27.39
CA THR A 210 -57.71 24.77 27.24
C THR A 210 -58.10 24.19 28.60
N ALA A 211 -57.13 23.82 29.43
CA ALA A 211 -57.37 23.35 30.80
C ALA A 211 -58.03 24.43 31.66
N ALA A 212 -57.58 25.69 31.56
CA ALA A 212 -58.18 26.81 32.27
C ALA A 212 -59.65 27.05 31.86
N ARG A 213 -59.97 26.96 30.57
CA ARG A 213 -61.36 27.04 30.08
C ARG A 213 -62.22 25.90 30.63
N GLN A 214 -61.71 24.68 30.62
CA GLN A 214 -62.45 23.52 31.16
C GLN A 214 -62.70 23.65 32.67
N LEU A 215 -61.76 24.23 33.43
CA LEU A 215 -61.96 24.52 34.85
C LEU A 215 -63.14 25.46 35.11
N THR A 216 -63.49 26.34 34.16
CA THR A 216 -64.64 27.25 34.31
C THR A 216 -65.99 26.59 34.03
N THR A 217 -66.00 25.41 33.40
CA THR A 217 -67.22 24.71 32.99
C THR A 217 -67.55 23.49 33.85
N VAL A 218 -66.60 22.97 34.62
CA VAL A 218 -66.79 21.79 35.47
C VAL A 218 -67.44 22.18 36.79
N ASP A 219 -68.56 21.53 37.13
CA ASP A 219 -69.20 21.67 38.44
C ASP A 219 -68.27 21.13 39.54
N PRO A 220 -67.84 21.97 40.52
CA PRO A 220 -66.94 21.56 41.59
C PRO A 220 -67.49 20.43 42.47
N THR A 221 -68.82 20.27 42.49
CA THR A 221 -69.51 19.33 43.38
C THR A 221 -69.62 17.91 42.80
N THR A 222 -69.55 17.76 41.47
CA THR A 222 -69.85 16.49 40.80
C THR A 222 -68.62 15.63 40.52
N SER A 223 -67.42 16.20 40.38
CA SER A 223 -66.22 15.39 40.07
C SER A 223 -64.90 16.02 40.54
N ARG A 224 -64.62 15.88 41.84
CA ARG A 224 -63.38 16.37 42.50
C ARG A 224 -62.10 15.87 41.83
N ARG A 225 -62.13 14.65 41.27
CA ARG A 225 -61.00 14.04 40.53
C ARG A 225 -60.75 14.73 39.19
N ALA A 226 -61.81 15.06 38.44
CA ALA A 226 -61.68 15.79 37.17
C ALA A 226 -61.13 17.20 37.40
N LEU A 227 -61.59 17.89 38.46
CA LEU A 227 -61.07 19.19 38.85
C LEU A 227 -59.56 19.13 39.17
N ALA A 228 -59.14 18.14 39.97
CA ALA A 228 -57.73 17.95 40.31
C ALA A 228 -56.84 17.71 39.08
N GLN A 229 -57.29 16.87 38.13
CA GLN A 229 -56.57 16.60 36.89
C GLN A 229 -56.43 17.84 35.99
N LEU A 230 -57.48 18.67 35.91
CA LEU A 230 -57.45 19.90 35.13
C LEU A 230 -56.53 20.96 35.76
N LEU A 231 -56.53 21.07 37.10
CA LEU A 231 -55.61 21.94 37.83
C LEU A 231 -54.15 21.51 37.63
N GLU A 232 -53.87 20.22 37.71
CA GLU A 232 -52.54 19.66 37.47
C GLU A 232 -52.07 19.92 36.03
N ARG A 233 -52.93 19.67 35.03
CA ARG A 233 -52.64 19.97 33.62
C ARG A 233 -52.38 21.45 33.38
N TRP A 234 -53.20 22.34 33.96
CA TRP A 234 -53.00 23.78 33.85
C TRP A 234 -51.68 24.22 34.48
N ALA A 235 -51.41 23.79 35.71
CA ALA A 235 -50.19 24.16 36.44
C ALA A 235 -48.92 23.63 35.76
N GLY A 236 -48.94 22.37 35.30
CA GLY A 236 -47.83 21.74 34.58
C GLY A 236 -47.52 22.47 33.27
N ASN A 237 -48.53 22.69 32.43
CA ASN A 237 -48.37 23.39 31.16
C ASN A 237 -47.96 24.86 31.34
N ARG A 238 -48.49 25.57 32.35
CA ARG A 238 -48.09 26.95 32.66
C ARG A 238 -46.62 27.03 33.10
N LYS A 239 -46.16 26.09 33.94
CA LYS A 239 -44.77 26.03 34.40
C LYS A 239 -43.83 25.82 33.21
N GLU A 240 -44.16 24.88 32.33
CA GLU A 240 -43.33 24.59 31.16
C GLU A 240 -43.32 25.72 30.14
N ALA A 241 -44.48 26.35 29.88
CA ALA A 241 -44.56 27.55 29.05
C ALA A 241 -43.71 28.71 29.63
N THR A 242 -43.68 28.86 30.96
CA THR A 242 -42.86 29.89 31.62
C THR A 242 -41.36 29.58 31.46
N ARG A 243 -40.96 28.31 31.61
CA ARG A 243 -39.58 27.86 31.39
C ARG A 243 -39.13 28.15 29.96
N LEU A 244 -39.93 27.76 28.97
CA LEU A 244 -39.62 28.00 27.57
C LEU A 244 -39.59 29.49 27.23
N ALA A 245 -40.48 30.31 27.80
CA ALA A 245 -40.47 31.76 27.62
C ALA A 245 -39.16 32.43 28.09
N GLN A 246 -38.45 31.85 29.07
CA GLN A 246 -37.15 32.34 29.53
C GLN A 246 -36.00 31.96 28.59
N VAL A 247 -36.08 30.80 27.95
CA VAL A 247 -35.02 30.26 27.07
C VAL A 247 -35.17 30.75 25.62
N LEU A 248 -36.41 30.89 25.15
CA LEU A 248 -36.76 31.28 23.78
C LEU A 248 -36.02 32.52 23.25
N PRO A 249 -35.84 33.62 24.01
CA PRO A 249 -35.10 34.78 23.51
C PRO A 249 -33.66 34.46 23.12
N HIS A 250 -32.98 33.59 23.87
CA HIS A 250 -31.60 33.20 23.61
C HIS A 250 -31.52 32.30 22.38
N VAL A 251 -32.35 31.25 22.33
CA VAL A 251 -32.36 30.30 21.22
C VAL A 251 -32.83 30.96 19.91
N LYS A 252 -33.74 31.94 19.99
CA LYS A 252 -34.12 32.79 18.86
C LYS A 252 -32.97 33.66 18.35
N ALA A 253 -32.17 34.23 19.26
CA ALA A 253 -31.00 35.03 18.89
C ALA A 253 -29.94 34.14 18.22
N ASP A 254 -29.71 32.94 18.75
CA ASP A 254 -28.76 31.97 18.18
C ASP A 254 -29.22 31.45 16.82
N ALA A 255 -30.51 31.18 16.64
CA ALA A 255 -31.08 30.80 15.35
C ALA A 255 -30.99 31.92 14.30
N ARG A 256 -31.10 33.19 14.71
CA ARG A 256 -30.87 34.34 13.81
C ARG A 256 -29.42 34.40 13.35
N ARG A 257 -28.46 34.29 14.27
CA ARG A 257 -27.03 34.24 13.90
C ARG A 257 -26.73 33.07 12.98
N ALA A 258 -27.29 31.89 13.28
CA ALA A 258 -27.16 30.72 12.43
C ALA A 258 -27.76 30.92 11.02
N GLN A 259 -28.86 31.67 10.90
CA GLN A 259 -29.42 32.05 9.62
C GLN A 259 -28.49 33.01 8.85
N ASP A 260 -27.97 34.05 9.52
CA ASP A 260 -27.03 35.00 8.91
C ASP A 260 -25.74 34.29 8.44
N ASP A 261 -25.26 33.32 9.22
CA ASP A 261 -24.11 32.47 8.87
C ASP A 261 -24.40 31.61 7.63
N LEU A 262 -25.59 31.01 7.53
CA LEU A 262 -26.01 30.25 6.34
C LEU A 262 -26.16 31.13 5.11
N ASP A 263 -26.75 32.32 5.27
CA ASP A 263 -26.94 33.25 4.17
C ASP A 263 -25.58 33.73 3.64
N THR A 264 -24.65 34.09 4.55
CA THR A 264 -23.27 34.45 4.21
C THR A 264 -22.53 33.29 3.52
N ALA A 265 -22.66 32.07 4.05
CA ALA A 265 -22.06 30.89 3.46
C ALA A 265 -22.66 30.60 2.06
N SER A 266 -23.96 30.79 1.87
CA SER A 266 -24.65 30.59 0.59
C SER A 266 -24.19 31.59 -0.47
N GLN A 267 -24.05 32.86 -0.10
CA GLN A 267 -23.54 33.93 -0.97
C GLN A 267 -22.10 33.62 -1.39
N LYS A 268 -21.23 33.32 -0.42
CA LYS A 268 -19.84 32.95 -0.69
C LYS A 268 -19.74 31.70 -1.57
N ARG A 269 -20.61 30.71 -1.35
CA ARG A 269 -20.66 29.50 -2.18
C ARG A 269 -21.07 29.83 -3.62
N ALA A 270 -22.08 30.69 -3.82
CA ALA A 270 -22.51 31.13 -5.14
C ALA A 270 -21.40 31.89 -5.87
N GLU A 271 -20.69 32.80 -5.18
CA GLU A 271 -19.54 33.51 -5.75
C GLU A 271 -18.42 32.57 -6.17
N LEU A 272 -18.05 31.62 -5.30
CA LEU A 272 -17.01 30.64 -5.60
C LEU A 272 -17.43 29.70 -6.73
N GLN A 273 -18.71 29.32 -6.80
CA GLN A 273 -19.24 28.48 -7.87
C GLN A 273 -19.15 29.20 -9.22
N HIS A 274 -19.57 30.45 -9.28
CA HIS A 274 -19.45 31.26 -10.50
C HIS A 274 -17.98 31.42 -10.94
N ARG A 275 -17.05 31.63 -9.98
CA ARG A 275 -15.60 31.67 -10.29
C ARG A 275 -15.07 30.34 -10.80
N ALA A 276 -15.49 29.23 -10.20
CA ALA A 276 -15.11 27.88 -10.63
C ALA A 276 -15.59 27.59 -12.06
N GLU A 277 -16.86 27.86 -12.36
CA GLU A 277 -17.46 27.69 -13.69
C GLU A 277 -16.76 28.56 -14.75
N ARG A 278 -16.42 29.81 -14.41
CA ARG A 278 -15.63 30.69 -15.28
C ARG A 278 -14.23 30.14 -15.55
N GLY A 279 -13.56 29.56 -14.55
CA GLY A 279 -12.26 28.93 -14.75
C GLY A 279 -12.33 27.65 -15.58
N GLU A 280 -13.37 26.84 -15.42
CA GLU A 280 -13.61 25.65 -16.26
C GLU A 280 -13.91 26.03 -17.72
N GLN A 281 -14.66 27.10 -17.95
CA GLN A 281 -14.85 27.63 -19.30
C GLN A 281 -13.54 28.15 -19.88
N ALA A 282 -12.78 28.95 -19.11
CA ALA A 282 -11.48 29.46 -19.55
C ALA A 282 -10.48 28.32 -19.84
N GLU A 283 -10.56 27.21 -19.11
CA GLU A 283 -9.71 26.03 -19.35
C GLU A 283 -10.05 25.37 -20.69
N ARG A 284 -11.34 25.24 -21.01
CA ARG A 284 -11.81 24.73 -22.30
C ARG A 284 -11.40 25.66 -23.45
N ASP A 285 -11.59 26.96 -23.29
CA ASP A 285 -11.23 27.96 -24.30
C ASP A 285 -9.71 27.97 -24.53
N LEU A 286 -8.91 27.86 -23.45
CA LEU A 286 -7.46 27.78 -23.55
C LEU A 286 -7.02 26.52 -24.31
N TYR A 287 -7.63 25.37 -24.01
CA TYR A 287 -7.40 24.13 -24.75
C TYR A 287 -7.67 24.28 -26.24
N GLN A 288 -8.85 24.78 -26.60
CA GLN A 288 -9.26 24.97 -28.00
C GLN A 288 -8.35 25.97 -28.72
N ASN A 289 -7.95 27.05 -28.05
CA ASN A 289 -7.06 28.05 -28.64
C ASN A 289 -5.65 27.51 -28.88
N ILE A 290 -5.13 26.67 -27.97
CA ILE A 290 -3.83 26.03 -28.15
C ILE A 290 -3.92 25.01 -29.28
N ASP A 291 -4.94 24.17 -29.31
CA ASP A 291 -5.15 23.14 -30.34
C ASP A 291 -5.27 23.77 -31.74
N ALA A 292 -6.15 24.77 -31.89
CA ALA A 292 -6.37 25.49 -33.13
C ALA A 292 -5.11 26.23 -33.63
N TYR A 293 -4.21 26.62 -32.73
CA TYR A 293 -2.93 27.22 -33.10
C TYR A 293 -1.86 26.17 -33.44
N LEU A 294 -1.78 25.11 -32.65
CA LEU A 294 -0.73 24.11 -32.74
C LEU A 294 -0.89 23.23 -33.98
N TYR A 295 -2.13 22.88 -34.34
CA TYR A 295 -2.40 22.04 -35.51
C TYR A 295 -1.88 22.65 -36.83
N PRO A 296 -2.21 23.91 -37.21
CA PRO A 296 -1.65 24.55 -38.41
C PRO A 296 -0.13 24.78 -38.36
N VAL A 297 0.42 25.02 -37.17
CA VAL A 297 1.87 25.16 -36.96
C VAL A 297 2.59 23.86 -37.32
N LEU A 298 2.03 22.73 -36.89
CA LEU A 298 2.57 21.40 -37.15
C LEU A 298 2.37 20.98 -38.61
N ASP A 299 1.18 21.20 -39.18
CA ASP A 299 0.87 20.91 -40.59
C ASP A 299 1.74 21.74 -41.55
N GLY A 300 1.97 23.02 -41.20
CA GLY A 300 2.85 23.92 -41.96
C GLY A 300 4.35 23.63 -41.83
N GLY A 301 4.74 22.58 -41.10
CA GLY A 301 6.14 22.18 -40.95
C GLY A 301 7.01 23.21 -40.19
N LYS A 302 6.39 24.03 -39.33
CA LYS A 302 7.13 25.02 -38.55
C LYS A 302 8.02 24.36 -37.51
N VAL A 303 9.16 24.98 -37.26
CA VAL A 303 10.12 24.59 -36.22
C VAL A 303 9.58 25.00 -34.86
N LEU A 304 9.37 24.01 -33.99
CA LEU A 304 8.88 24.21 -32.63
C LEU A 304 9.93 24.90 -31.71
N PRO A 305 9.50 25.45 -30.56
CA PRO A 305 10.41 25.91 -29.53
C PRO A 305 11.26 24.76 -28.99
N LEU A 306 12.51 25.07 -28.65
CA LEU A 306 13.48 24.07 -28.17
C LEU A 306 12.96 23.31 -26.94
N TRP A 307 12.31 24.00 -26.01
CA TRP A 307 11.82 23.37 -24.79
C TRP A 307 10.76 22.30 -25.08
N LEU A 308 9.96 22.49 -26.14
CA LEU A 308 8.91 21.55 -26.54
C LEU A 308 9.54 20.32 -27.21
N ASP A 309 10.49 20.54 -28.13
CA ASP A 309 11.28 19.48 -28.77
C ASP A 309 12.09 18.66 -27.74
N LEU A 310 12.65 19.30 -26.71
CA LEU A 310 13.36 18.62 -25.62
C LEU A 310 12.43 17.90 -24.65
N ALA A 311 11.17 18.31 -24.56
CA ALA A 311 10.18 17.66 -23.70
C ALA A 311 9.59 16.42 -24.36
N LEU A 312 9.14 16.54 -25.61
CA LEU A 312 8.33 15.55 -26.31
C LEU A 312 9.02 14.89 -27.50
N GLY A 313 10.30 15.21 -27.74
CA GLY A 313 11.01 14.77 -28.92
C GLY A 313 10.59 15.53 -30.18
N CYS A 314 11.31 15.28 -31.28
CA CYS A 314 10.94 15.84 -32.58
C CYS A 314 9.67 15.13 -33.08
N GLY A 315 8.57 15.89 -33.26
CA GLY A 315 7.22 15.43 -33.67
C GLY A 315 7.11 14.00 -34.22
N ILE A 316 6.33 13.17 -33.53
CA ILE A 316 6.17 11.76 -33.86
C ILE A 316 5.40 11.62 -35.17
N ALA A 317 6.06 11.15 -36.23
CA ALA A 317 5.40 10.70 -37.44
C ALA A 317 4.85 9.28 -37.19
N GLY A 318 3.56 9.13 -36.89
CA GLY A 318 2.99 7.79 -36.68
C GLY A 318 1.63 7.74 -35.99
N ARG A 319 1.29 6.53 -35.51
CA ARG A 319 -0.01 6.17 -34.91
C ARG A 319 -0.30 6.88 -33.57
N ASP A 320 0.75 7.37 -32.89
CA ASP A 320 0.67 8.02 -31.57
C ASP A 320 0.56 9.55 -31.64
N TRP A 321 0.30 10.10 -32.84
CA TRP A 321 0.16 11.54 -33.06
C TRP A 321 -0.90 12.22 -32.17
N PRO A 322 -2.11 11.66 -31.97
CA PRO A 322 -3.12 12.30 -31.12
C PRO A 322 -2.70 12.43 -29.65
N ASP A 323 -2.05 11.40 -29.11
CA ASP A 323 -1.60 11.39 -27.70
C ASP A 323 -0.40 12.33 -27.49
N TRP A 324 0.49 12.41 -28.48
CA TRP A 324 1.57 13.39 -28.50
C TRP A 324 1.02 14.81 -28.52
N LEU A 325 0.02 15.08 -29.37
CA LEU A 325 -0.61 16.39 -29.49
C LEU A 325 -1.34 16.80 -28.20
N ASP A 326 -2.12 15.90 -27.59
CA ASP A 326 -2.75 16.16 -26.28
C ASP A 326 -1.70 16.49 -25.22
N THR A 327 -0.59 15.74 -25.17
CA THR A 327 0.50 16.00 -24.22
C THR A 327 1.14 17.37 -24.47
N ALA A 328 1.35 17.76 -25.73
CA ALA A 328 1.87 19.07 -26.10
C ALA A 328 0.93 20.20 -25.67
N ILE A 329 -0.38 20.05 -25.89
CA ILE A 329 -1.39 21.03 -25.47
C ILE A 329 -1.40 21.17 -23.95
N ARG A 330 -1.40 20.04 -23.21
CA ARG A 330 -1.35 20.05 -21.74
C ARG A 330 -0.09 20.71 -21.20
N LEU A 331 1.05 20.49 -21.84
CA LEU A 331 2.33 21.09 -21.47
C LEU A 331 2.34 22.61 -21.70
N ILE A 332 1.84 23.07 -22.86
CA ILE A 332 1.66 24.49 -23.16
C ILE A 332 0.70 25.13 -22.14
N ARG A 333 -0.46 24.51 -21.90
CA ARG A 333 -1.44 24.97 -20.91
C ARG A 333 -0.80 25.13 -19.54
N TYR A 334 -0.02 24.13 -19.10
CA TYR A 334 0.71 24.18 -17.83
C TYR A 334 1.61 25.42 -17.75
N ARG A 335 2.39 25.69 -18.80
CA ARG A 335 3.26 26.88 -18.87
C ARG A 335 2.47 28.18 -18.76
N ILE A 336 1.32 28.27 -19.44
CA ILE A 336 0.46 29.47 -19.41
C ILE A 336 -0.17 29.67 -18.02
N VAL A 337 -0.77 28.62 -17.45
CA VAL A 337 -1.48 28.67 -16.16
C VAL A 337 -0.52 29.00 -15.02
N TYR A 338 0.66 28.36 -15.00
CA TYR A 338 1.65 28.54 -13.93
C TYR A 338 2.75 29.54 -14.26
N ARG A 339 2.63 30.27 -15.38
CA ARG A 339 3.55 31.32 -15.83
C ARG A 339 5.02 30.87 -15.81
N VAL A 340 5.29 29.71 -16.38
CA VAL A 340 6.65 29.18 -16.46
C VAL A 340 7.51 30.12 -17.30
N PRO A 341 8.64 30.63 -16.78
CA PRO A 341 9.45 31.61 -17.50
C PRO A 341 9.98 31.07 -18.84
N PRO A 342 10.15 31.95 -19.85
CA PRO A 342 10.87 31.59 -21.06
C PRO A 342 12.33 31.24 -20.74
N GLY A 343 12.90 30.29 -21.47
CA GLY A 343 14.29 29.85 -21.29
C GLY A 343 14.52 28.78 -20.21
N CYS A 344 13.50 28.44 -19.43
CA CYS A 344 13.53 27.25 -18.56
C CYS A 344 13.17 25.97 -19.33
N ASP A 345 13.42 24.81 -18.70
CA ASP A 345 12.85 23.53 -19.13
C ASP A 345 11.32 23.63 -19.26
N ALA A 346 10.72 22.72 -20.03
CA ALA A 346 9.31 22.78 -20.40
C ALA A 346 8.34 22.95 -19.23
N LEU A 347 8.62 22.32 -18.09
CA LEU A 347 7.79 22.41 -16.87
C LEU A 347 8.32 23.42 -15.84
N GLY A 348 9.49 24.01 -16.06
CA GLY A 348 10.16 24.84 -15.04
C GLY A 348 10.65 24.03 -13.83
N PRO A 349 10.99 24.71 -12.70
CA PRO A 349 11.38 24.03 -11.48
C PRO A 349 10.18 23.27 -10.88
N ARG A 350 10.45 22.09 -10.30
CA ARG A 350 9.41 21.32 -9.59
C ARG A 350 8.81 22.18 -8.47
N PRO A 351 7.48 22.27 -8.35
CA PRO A 351 6.85 23.01 -7.26
C PRO A 351 7.27 22.46 -5.90
N THR A 352 7.48 23.35 -4.93
CA THR A 352 7.94 22.98 -3.58
C THR A 352 6.80 22.59 -2.64
N VAL A 353 5.60 23.11 -2.88
CA VAL A 353 4.41 22.84 -2.07
C VAL A 353 3.66 21.66 -2.69
N GLU A 354 3.39 20.62 -1.90
CA GLU A 354 2.54 19.52 -2.34
C GLU A 354 1.12 20.04 -2.63
N GLY A 355 0.56 19.60 -3.76
CA GLY A 355 -0.75 20.05 -4.21
C GLY A 355 -0.98 19.75 -5.68
N ARG A 356 -2.06 20.31 -6.23
CA ARG A 356 -2.50 20.05 -7.61
C ARG A 356 -1.43 20.37 -8.65
N GLN A 357 -0.70 21.47 -8.51
CA GLN A 357 0.38 21.83 -9.44
C GLN A 357 1.49 20.77 -9.46
N THR A 358 1.83 20.21 -8.29
CA THR A 358 2.84 19.15 -8.15
C THR A 358 2.35 17.84 -8.77
N THR A 359 1.08 17.47 -8.56
CA THR A 359 0.46 16.32 -9.23
C THR A 359 0.46 16.48 -10.75
N GLU A 360 0.06 17.66 -11.24
CA GLU A 360 0.03 17.97 -12.67
C GLU A 360 1.44 17.99 -13.28
N TYR A 361 2.42 18.53 -12.55
CA TYR A 361 3.83 18.50 -12.92
C TYR A 361 4.35 17.06 -13.02
N ASP A 362 4.12 16.23 -12.00
CA ASP A 362 4.64 14.87 -11.94
C ASP A 362 3.98 14.00 -13.03
N GLN A 363 2.68 14.19 -13.29
CA GLN A 363 1.98 13.51 -14.38
C GLN A 363 2.48 13.95 -15.75
N LEU A 364 2.60 15.25 -16.01
CA LEU A 364 3.16 15.75 -17.27
C LEU A 364 4.60 15.30 -17.50
N ARG A 365 5.39 15.21 -16.44
CA ARG A 365 6.76 14.71 -16.50
C ARG A 365 6.79 13.24 -16.92
N ALA A 366 5.89 12.43 -16.39
CA ALA A 366 5.75 11.02 -16.78
C ALA A 366 5.25 10.89 -18.23
N ASP A 367 4.23 11.68 -18.61
CA ASP A 367 3.68 11.67 -19.96
C ASP A 367 4.74 12.10 -21.00
N CYS A 368 5.54 13.14 -20.71
CA CYS A 368 6.65 13.55 -21.57
C CYS A 368 7.74 12.48 -21.68
N ALA A 369 8.01 11.72 -20.60
CA ALA A 369 9.03 10.67 -20.60
C ALA A 369 8.68 9.53 -21.57
N ALA A 370 7.40 9.28 -21.84
CA ALA A 370 6.97 8.29 -22.82
C ALA A 370 7.44 8.58 -24.26
N TYR A 371 7.76 9.85 -24.55
CA TYR A 371 8.16 10.32 -25.89
C TYR A 371 9.66 10.66 -25.99
N ARG A 372 10.38 10.61 -24.86
CA ARG A 372 11.84 10.71 -24.83
C ARG A 372 12.41 9.31 -25.11
N LEU A 373 12.62 9.01 -26.39
CA LEU A 373 13.29 7.78 -26.85
C LEU A 373 14.67 7.60 -26.24
#